data_AF-A0A9P2M270-F1
#
_entry.id   AF-A0A9P2M270-F1
#
_cell.length_a   1.000
_cell.length_b   1.000
_cell.length_c   1.000
_cell.angle_alpha   90.00
_cell.angle_beta   90.00
_cell.angle_gamma   90.00
#
_symmetry.space_group_name_H-M   'P 1'
#
loop_
_entity.id
_entity.type
_entity.pdbx_description
1 polymer ?
#
loop_
_entity_poly.entity_id
_entity_poly.type
_entity_poly.pdbx_seq_one_letter_code
_entity_poly.pdbx_strand_id
1 'polypeptide(L)'
;MTDRIHVQPAHLRQAAAHHQQTADYLRTVPSSHDAIRESLDSLGPIFSELRDTGRELLELRKQCYQQQADNHADIAQNLRTSAAMWEQHERAASRSLGNIIDGSR
;
A
#
# COMPACT_ATOMS: atom_id res chain seq x y z
N MET A 1 14.38 24.37 -13.06
CA MET A 1 15.02 24.23 -11.73
C MET A 1 14.88 22.79 -11.28
N THR A 2 15.81 21.93 -11.68
CA THR A 2 15.78 20.52 -11.27
C THR A 2 16.13 20.46 -9.80
N ASP A 3 15.10 20.39 -8.96
CA ASP A 3 15.29 20.15 -7.55
C ASP A 3 16.00 18.79 -7.40
N ARG A 4 17.17 18.81 -6.78
CA ARG A 4 18.05 17.65 -6.74
C ARG A 4 17.40 16.70 -5.73
N ILE A 5 16.63 15.73 -6.21
CA ILE A 5 15.87 14.81 -5.35
C ILE A 5 16.88 14.08 -4.47
N HIS A 6 17.01 14.51 -3.22
CA HIS A 6 17.76 13.81 -2.18
C HIS A 6 16.91 12.63 -1.70
N VAL A 7 16.91 11.56 -2.50
CA VAL A 7 16.27 10.31 -2.11
C VAL A 7 17.12 9.66 -1.04
N GLN A 8 16.61 9.60 0.19
CA GLN A 8 17.20 8.78 1.23
C GLN A 8 16.49 7.41 1.23
N PRO A 9 17.18 6.30 0.90
CA PRO A 9 16.56 4.97 0.86
C PRO A 9 15.84 4.59 2.15
N ALA A 10 16.31 5.10 3.30
CA ALA A 10 15.65 4.94 4.59
C ALA A 10 14.23 5.54 4.62
N HIS A 11 14.02 6.74 4.07
CA HIS A 11 12.69 7.37 3.99
C HIS A 11 11.76 6.60 3.06
N LEU A 12 12.26 6.09 1.93
CA LEU A 12 11.47 5.23 1.04
C LEU A 12 11.01 3.94 1.74
N ARG A 13 11.90 3.30 2.50
CA ARG A 13 11.56 2.11 3.30
C ARG A 13 10.55 2.41 4.39
N GLN A 14 10.70 3.54 5.08
CA GLN A 14 9.75 3.96 6.11
C GLN A 14 8.36 4.20 5.51
N ALA A 15 8.29 4.94 4.39
CA ALA A 15 7.04 5.13 3.67
C ALA A 15 6.44 3.79 3.22
N ALA A 16 7.26 2.88 2.69
CA ALA A 16 6.81 1.55 2.33
C ALA A 16 6.23 0.75 3.51
N ALA A 17 6.85 0.86 4.69
CA ALA A 17 6.34 0.22 5.90
C ALA A 17 4.97 0.78 6.30
N HIS A 18 4.79 2.11 6.25
CA HIS A 18 3.49 2.72 6.52
C HIS A 18 2.43 2.29 5.51
N HIS A 19 2.75 2.28 4.21
CA HIS A 19 1.82 1.81 3.18
C HIS A 19 1.43 0.34 3.38
N GLN A 20 2.38 -0.52 3.75
CA GLN A 20 2.08 -1.92 4.09
C GLN A 20 1.15 -2.03 5.29
N GLN A 21 1.43 -1.30 6.38
CA GLN A 21 0.59 -1.30 7.57
C GLN A 21 -0.84 -0.84 7.25
N THR A 22 -1.00 0.19 6.43
CA THR A 22 -2.31 0.65 5.96
C THR A 22 -3.01 -0.42 5.14
N ALA A 23 -2.31 -1.09 4.22
CA ALA A 23 -2.89 -2.19 3.44
C ALA A 23 -3.39 -3.32 4.36
N ASP A 24 -2.58 -3.72 5.33
CA ASP A 24 -2.92 -4.80 6.26
C ASP A 24 -4.11 -4.41 7.13
N TYR A 25 -4.14 -3.17 7.65
CA TYR A 25 -5.29 -2.64 8.38
C TYR A 25 -6.57 -2.65 7.53
N LEU A 26 -6.52 -2.11 6.31
CA LEU A 26 -7.68 -2.05 5.41
C LEU A 26 -8.26 -3.44 5.10
N ARG A 27 -7.41 -4.48 5.01
CA ARG A 27 -7.87 -5.87 4.85
C ARG A 27 -8.64 -6.41 6.05
N THR A 28 -8.42 -5.87 7.25
CA THR A 28 -9.17 -6.28 8.46
C THR A 28 -10.53 -5.60 8.59
N VAL A 29 -10.71 -4.41 8.01
CA VAL A 29 -11.93 -3.60 8.20
C VAL A 29 -13.23 -4.36 7.84
N PRO A 30 -13.30 -5.13 6.73
CA PRO A 30 -14.51 -5.86 6.37
C PRO A 30 -14.97 -6.91 7.39
N SER A 31 -14.12 -7.35 8.33
CA SER A 31 -14.54 -8.29 9.40
C SER A 31 -15.65 -7.73 10.29
N SER A 32 -15.76 -6.40 10.39
CA SER A 32 -16.85 -5.73 11.12
C SER A 32 -18.20 -5.77 10.39
N HIS A 33 -18.23 -6.16 9.11
CA HIS A 33 -19.46 -6.14 8.31
C HIS A 33 -20.43 -7.28 8.64
N ASP A 34 -19.99 -8.32 9.35
CA ASP A 34 -20.86 -9.47 9.66
C ASP A 34 -21.98 -9.12 10.64
N ALA A 35 -21.70 -8.30 11.66
CA ALA A 35 -22.74 -7.80 12.56
C ALA A 35 -23.75 -6.89 11.84
N ILE A 36 -23.29 -6.09 10.87
CA ILE A 36 -24.18 -5.23 10.06
C ILE A 36 -25.06 -6.10 9.15
N ARG A 37 -24.49 -7.15 8.55
CA ARG A 37 -25.22 -8.12 7.73
C ARG A 37 -26.30 -8.83 8.55
N GLU A 38 -25.98 -9.29 9.75
CA GLU A 38 -26.94 -9.90 10.66
C GLU A 38 -28.08 -8.93 11.01
N SER A 39 -27.75 -7.66 11.27
CA SER A 39 -28.75 -6.62 11.50
C SER A 39 -29.67 -6.42 10.28
N LEU A 40 -29.14 -6.41 9.05
CA LEU A 40 -29.94 -6.32 7.83
C LEU A 40 -30.82 -7.56 7.66
N ASP A 41 -30.32 -8.74 8.02
CA ASP A 41 -31.01 -10.02 7.85
C ASP A 41 -32.15 -10.22 8.85
N SER A 42 -32.07 -9.54 10.00
CA SER A 42 -33.16 -9.47 10.97
C SER A 42 -34.35 -8.61 10.50
N LEU A 43 -34.20 -7.85 9.42
CA LEU A 43 -35.27 -7.01 8.91
C LEU A 43 -36.39 -7.84 8.27
N GLY A 44 -37.61 -7.59 8.72
CA GLY A 44 -38.81 -8.20 8.16
C GLY A 44 -39.11 -7.77 6.72
N PRO A 45 -40.07 -8.44 6.04
CA PRO A 45 -40.30 -8.28 4.59
C PRO A 45 -40.68 -6.86 4.14
N ILE A 46 -41.26 -6.05 5.03
CA ILE A 46 -41.58 -4.63 4.77
C ILE A 46 -40.32 -3.82 4.41
N PHE A 47 -39.16 -4.22 4.93
CA PHE A 47 -37.88 -3.54 4.70
C PHE A 47 -36.97 -4.32 3.73
N SER A 48 -37.55 -5.18 2.88
CA SER A 48 -36.79 -5.99 1.91
C SER A 48 -35.88 -5.15 1.01
N GLU A 49 -36.39 -4.05 0.46
CA GLU A 49 -35.60 -3.14 -0.38
C GLU A 49 -34.41 -2.52 0.38
N LEU A 50 -34.61 -2.13 1.63
CA LEU A 50 -33.54 -1.60 2.49
C LEU A 50 -32.49 -2.68 2.80
N ARG A 51 -32.93 -3.89 3.12
CA ARG A 51 -32.04 -5.03 3.36
C ARG A 51 -31.18 -5.32 2.14
N ASP A 52 -31.79 -5.40 0.97
CA ASP A 52 -31.11 -5.80 -0.26
C ASP A 52 -30.14 -4.69 -0.72
N THR A 53 -30.58 -3.43 -0.69
CA THR A 53 -29.70 -2.26 -0.95
C THR A 53 -28.55 -2.17 0.07
N GLY A 54 -28.81 -2.45 1.35
CA GLY A 54 -27.80 -2.46 2.40
C GLY A 54 -26.74 -3.54 2.16
N ARG A 55 -27.15 -4.73 1.70
CA ARG A 55 -26.23 -5.83 1.36
C ARG A 55 -25.34 -5.46 0.17
N GLU A 56 -25.93 -4.88 -0.88
CA GLU A 56 -25.17 -4.40 -2.04
C GLU A 56 -24.14 -3.34 -1.65
N LEU A 57 -24.53 -2.38 -0.80
CA LEU A 57 -23.62 -1.34 -0.31
C LEU A 57 -22.47 -1.91 0.52
N LEU A 58 -22.73 -2.92 1.38
CA LEU A 58 -21.69 -3.59 2.16
C LEU A 58 -20.68 -4.33 1.27
N GLU A 59 -21.14 -4.98 0.21
CA GLU A 59 -20.25 -5.68 -0.73
C GLU A 59 -19.42 -4.68 -1.54
N LEU A 60 -20.03 -3.59 -2.02
CA LEU A 60 -19.30 -2.50 -2.68
C LEU A 60 -18.21 -1.93 -1.75
N ARG A 61 -18.57 -1.67 -0.48
CA ARG A 61 -17.61 -1.12 0.50
C ARG A 61 -16.46 -2.09 0.76
N LYS A 62 -16.73 -3.39 0.84
CA LYS A 62 -15.70 -4.42 0.97
C LYS A 62 -14.75 -4.42 -0.23
N GLN A 63 -15.28 -4.34 -1.46
CA GLN A 63 -14.47 -4.24 -2.67
C GLN A 63 -13.61 -2.98 -2.68
N CYS A 64 -14.16 -1.83 -2.26
CA CYS A 64 -13.41 -0.59 -2.13
C CYS A 64 -12.23 -0.72 -1.16
N TYR A 65 -12.43 -1.35 0.01
CA TYR A 65 -11.33 -1.57 0.96
C TYR A 65 -10.27 -2.52 0.42
N GLN A 66 -10.69 -3.58 -0.27
CA GLN A 66 -9.76 -4.51 -0.92
C GLN A 66 -8.91 -3.79 -1.97
N GLN A 67 -9.54 -3.02 -2.87
CA GLN A 67 -8.82 -2.26 -3.89
C GLN A 67 -7.84 -1.25 -3.28
N GLN A 68 -8.25 -0.55 -2.21
CA GLN A 68 -7.36 0.38 -1.52
C GLN A 68 -6.18 -0.35 -0.86
N ALA A 69 -6.43 -1.50 -0.22
CA ALA A 69 -5.37 -2.30 0.36
C ALA A 69 -4.36 -2.77 -0.68
N ASP A 70 -4.82 -3.20 -1.84
CA ASP A 70 -3.97 -3.65 -2.94
C ASP A 70 -3.14 -2.48 -3.50
N ASN A 71 -3.75 -1.33 -3.73
CA ASN A 71 -3.04 -0.11 -4.14
C ASN A 71 -1.95 0.29 -3.13
N HIS A 72 -2.25 0.22 -1.83
CA HIS A 72 -1.27 0.51 -0.78
C HIS A 72 -0.13 -0.50 -0.77
N ALA A 73 -0.41 -1.80 -0.97
CA ALA A 73 0.61 -2.83 -1.07
C ALA A 73 1.52 -2.62 -2.29
N ASP A 74 0.95 -2.24 -3.43
CA ASP A 74 1.70 -1.93 -4.66
C ASP A 74 2.63 -0.73 -4.47
N ILE A 75 2.14 0.34 -3.84
CA ILE A 75 2.97 1.51 -3.50
C ILE A 75 4.11 1.09 -2.57
N ALA A 76 3.84 0.30 -1.54
CA ALA A 76 4.88 -0.20 -0.64
C ALA A 76 5.96 -0.99 -1.40
N GLN A 77 5.55 -1.87 -2.31
CA GLN A 77 6.47 -2.66 -3.11
C GLN A 77 7.31 -1.79 -4.06
N ASN A 78 6.71 -0.81 -4.71
CA ASN A 78 7.40 0.14 -5.57
C ASN A 78 8.44 0.96 -4.80
N LEU A 79 8.08 1.46 -3.61
CA LEU A 79 8.99 2.22 -2.75
C LEU A 79 10.20 1.37 -2.29
N ARG A 80 9.98 0.11 -1.90
CA ARG A 80 11.08 -0.84 -1.57
C ARG A 80 11.98 -1.08 -2.78
N THR A 81 11.39 -1.27 -3.95
CA THR A 81 12.11 -1.50 -5.21
C THR A 81 12.96 -0.29 -5.58
N SER A 82 12.39 0.91 -5.52
CA SER A 82 13.14 2.15 -5.73
C SER A 82 14.29 2.30 -4.74
N ALA A 83 14.08 2.05 -3.45
CA ALA A 83 15.14 2.13 -2.43
C ALA A 83 16.31 1.17 -2.75
N ALA A 84 16.00 -0.06 -3.16
CA ALA A 84 17.01 -1.05 -3.55
C ALA A 84 17.79 -0.62 -4.80
N MET A 85 17.09 -0.10 -5.82
CA MET A 85 17.74 0.41 -7.04
C MET A 85 18.70 1.56 -6.73
N TRP A 86 18.29 2.53 -5.90
CA TRP A 86 19.14 3.65 -5.49
C TRP A 86 20.43 3.17 -4.81
N GLU A 87 20.34 2.23 -3.87
CA GLU A 87 21.53 1.68 -3.21
C GLU A 87 22.44 0.88 -4.15
N GLN A 88 21.85 0.18 -5.12
CA GLN A 88 22.62 -0.53 -6.15
C GLN A 88 23.41 0.46 -7.02
N HIS A 89 22.76 1.55 -7.46
CA HIS A 89 23.41 2.61 -8.23
C HIS A 89 24.53 3.28 -7.44
N GLU A 90 24.29 3.61 -6.17
CA GLU A 90 25.30 4.21 -5.30
C GLU A 90 26.53 3.29 -5.16
N ARG A 91 26.31 2.01 -4.81
CA ARG A 91 27.41 1.03 -4.71
C ARG A 91 28.17 0.86 -6.02
N ALA A 92 27.49 0.88 -7.17
CA ALA A 92 28.13 0.78 -8.47
C ALA A 92 28.99 2.01 -8.79
N ALA A 93 28.48 3.21 -8.49
CA ALA A 93 29.21 4.45 -8.67
C ALA A 93 30.45 4.51 -7.76
N SER A 94 30.33 4.16 -6.47
CA SER A 94 31.47 4.14 -5.55
C SER A 94 32.56 3.18 -6.01
N ARG A 95 32.20 1.98 -6.50
CA ARG A 95 33.17 1.03 -7.07
C ARG A 95 33.87 1.59 -8.31
N SER A 96 33.11 2.20 -9.22
CA SER A 96 33.69 2.82 -10.42
C SER A 96 34.67 3.93 -10.08
N LEU A 97 34.35 4.77 -9.09
CA LEU A 97 35.24 5.84 -8.63
C LEU A 97 36.49 5.30 -7.95
N GLY A 98 36.36 4.29 -7.08
CA GLY A 98 37.49 3.63 -6.43
C GLY A 98 38.49 3.08 -7.46
N ASN A 99 37.99 2.40 -8.50
CA ASN A 99 38.84 1.85 -9.56
C ASN A 99 39.61 2.92 -10.35
N ILE A 100 39.03 4.12 -10.55
CA ILE A 100 39.72 5.24 -11.22
C ILE A 100 40.86 5.78 -10.34
N ILE A 101 40.62 5.90 -9.03
CA ILE A 101 41.62 6.39 -8.08
C ILE A 101 42.78 5.39 -7.93
N ASP A 102 42.49 4.09 -7.90
CA ASP A 102 43.52 3.06 -7.78
C ASP A 102 44.31 2.85 -9.09
N GLY A 103 43.69 3.01 -10.25
CA GLY A 103 44.36 2.91 -11.56
C GLY A 103 45.20 4.12 -11.95
N SER A 104 45.20 5.19 -11.15
CA SER A 104 46.01 6.40 -11.35
C SER A 104 47.25 6.49 -10.44
N ARG A 105 47.56 5.41 -9.71
CA ARG A 105 48.83 5.16 -9.00
C ARG A 105 49.68 4.15 -9.75
#